data_AF-A0A8D6Y3F6-F1
#
_entry.id   AF-A0A8D6Y3F6-F1
#
_cell.length_a   1.000
_cell.length_b   1.000
_cell.length_c   1.000
_cell.angle_alpha   90.00
_cell.angle_beta   90.00
_cell.angle_gamma   90.00
#
_symmetry.space_group_name_H-M   'P 1'
#
loop_
_entity.id
_entity.type
_entity.pdbx_description
1 polymer ?
#
loop_
_entity_poly.entity_id
_entity_poly.type
_entity_poly.pdbx_seq_one_letter_code
_entity_poly.pdbx_strand_id
1 'polypeptide(L)'
;MSRVRKHHRSAMVGALLIGAPLYTAVAAAPATALRTDADDPLVRYQWHISNQGQRVIGDIRPVAGVDMDVDVLHSLGIRGKGIRVGVVDDGLELGHEDLADNIIPNGSYNFETGSHDVTPIDTFLSHGTAVARIVAAVGWNGRGGRGVAPEARLAGFDFDARDSSRNLASVRYAWGNGPEGRNIDIFNNSWGQPASFYLDFPQQEQASWAALMRSTRGGLGAVYVKIGGNDFLSLQMPDQDGNMRDLCGPRARGRGRLRTGQSGPTQQPV
;
A
#
# COMPACT_ATOMS: atom_id res chain seq x y z
N MET A 1 -0.72 -8.18 -91.10
CA MET A 1 -0.77 -9.29 -90.12
C MET A 1 -0.53 -8.68 -88.75
N SER A 2 -1.56 -8.25 -88.02
CA SER A 2 -2.39 -9.03 -87.07
C SER A 2 -1.62 -9.47 -85.80
N ARG A 3 -1.91 -8.83 -84.66
CA ARG A 3 -2.48 -9.41 -83.41
C ARG A 3 -2.24 -8.43 -82.23
N VAL A 4 -3.27 -7.78 -81.67
CA VAL A 4 -4.26 -8.22 -80.67
C VAL A 4 -3.87 -7.86 -79.23
N ARG A 5 -4.68 -6.93 -78.68
CA ARG A 5 -5.09 -6.59 -77.30
C ARG A 5 -4.58 -7.45 -76.13
N LYS A 6 -4.45 -6.80 -74.95
CA LYS A 6 -5.32 -7.05 -73.78
C LYS A 6 -5.28 -5.92 -72.74
N HIS A 7 -6.48 -5.48 -72.35
CA HIS A 7 -6.75 -4.64 -71.17
C HIS A 7 -6.84 -5.52 -69.91
N HIS A 8 -6.35 -5.01 -68.78
CA HIS A 8 -6.74 -5.45 -67.43
C HIS A 8 -6.99 -4.17 -66.60
N ARG A 9 -8.25 -3.73 -66.51
CA ARG A 9 -9.23 -3.96 -65.43
C ARG A 9 -8.77 -3.46 -64.05
N SER A 10 -9.35 -2.32 -63.67
CA SER A 10 -9.46 -1.79 -62.31
C SER A 10 -10.02 -2.82 -61.33
N ALA A 11 -9.47 -2.84 -60.12
CA ALA A 11 -10.13 -3.37 -58.94
C ALA A 11 -10.06 -2.31 -57.84
N MET A 12 -11.13 -1.52 -57.70
CA MET A 12 -11.43 -0.84 -56.44
C MET A 12 -11.85 -1.90 -55.44
N VAL A 13 -11.10 -2.06 -54.36
CA VAL A 13 -11.55 -2.80 -53.19
C VAL A 13 -12.41 -1.85 -52.36
N GLY A 14 -13.73 -2.05 -52.41
CA GLY A 14 -14.67 -1.41 -51.51
C GLY A 14 -14.49 -1.94 -50.10
N ALA A 15 -14.25 -1.06 -49.14
CA ALA A 15 -14.32 -1.38 -47.73
C ALA A 15 -15.79 -1.54 -47.33
N LEU A 16 -16.16 -2.78 -47.01
CA LEU A 16 -17.45 -3.12 -46.41
C LEU A 16 -17.43 -2.64 -44.95
N LEU A 17 -18.02 -1.47 -44.68
CA LEU A 17 -18.32 -1.00 -43.33
C LEU A 17 -19.50 -1.80 -42.78
N ILE A 18 -19.22 -2.83 -42.00
CA ILE A 18 -20.21 -3.49 -41.16
C ILE A 18 -20.46 -2.57 -39.96
N GLY A 19 -21.59 -1.86 -39.98
CA GLY A 19 -22.04 -1.04 -38.88
C GLY A 19 -22.45 -1.92 -37.69
N ALA A 20 -21.61 -1.96 -36.66
CA ALA A 20 -22.02 -2.41 -35.34
C ALA A 20 -22.77 -1.25 -34.63
N PRO A 21 -23.87 -1.51 -33.91
CA PRO A 21 -24.58 -0.47 -33.21
C PRO A 21 -23.70 0.11 -32.11
N LEU A 22 -23.56 1.44 -32.09
CA LEU A 22 -22.97 2.20 -31.00
C LEU A 22 -23.88 2.04 -29.77
N TYR A 23 -23.58 1.08 -28.91
CA TYR A 23 -24.03 1.13 -27.53
C TYR A 23 -23.29 2.27 -26.85
N THR A 24 -23.94 3.43 -26.74
CA THR A 24 -23.53 4.45 -25.78
C THR A 24 -23.84 3.94 -24.39
N ALA A 25 -22.94 3.13 -23.83
CA ALA A 25 -22.89 2.96 -22.39
C ALA A 25 -22.49 4.32 -21.82
N VAL A 26 -23.44 5.03 -21.22
CA VAL A 26 -23.12 6.12 -20.31
C VAL A 26 -22.49 5.45 -19.10
N ALA A 27 -21.16 5.28 -19.14
CA ALA A 27 -20.41 5.00 -17.94
C ALA A 27 -20.64 6.21 -17.02
N ALA A 28 -21.34 5.99 -15.91
CA ALA A 28 -21.42 6.98 -14.86
C ALA A 28 -19.98 7.34 -14.48
N ALA A 29 -19.62 8.61 -14.64
CA ALA A 29 -18.33 9.10 -14.18
C ALA A 29 -18.21 8.75 -12.69
N PRO A 30 -17.07 8.20 -12.22
CA PRO A 30 -16.87 8.03 -10.80
C PRO A 30 -17.07 9.40 -10.15
N ALA A 31 -17.84 9.43 -9.05
CA ALA A 31 -18.08 10.63 -8.27
C ALA A 31 -16.74 11.34 -8.08
N THR A 32 -16.62 12.51 -8.71
CA THR A 32 -15.44 13.33 -8.55
C THR A 32 -15.50 13.78 -7.10
N ALA A 33 -14.61 13.23 -6.26
CA ALA A 33 -14.50 13.65 -4.86
C ALA A 33 -14.53 15.17 -4.82
N LEU A 34 -15.43 15.73 -4.00
CA LEU A 34 -15.56 17.16 -3.80
C LEU A 34 -14.23 17.65 -3.22
N ARG A 35 -13.31 18.07 -4.11
CA ARG A 35 -12.09 18.75 -3.72
C ARG A 35 -12.50 20.10 -3.18
N THR A 36 -12.61 20.17 -1.86
CA THR A 36 -12.72 21.46 -1.20
C THR A 36 -11.36 22.14 -1.32
N ASP A 37 -11.31 23.45 -1.55
CA ASP A 37 -10.06 24.22 -1.43
C ASP A 37 -9.54 24.27 0.03
N ALA A 38 -10.16 23.52 0.95
CA ALA A 38 -9.73 23.34 2.32
C ALA A 38 -8.68 22.22 2.40
N ASP A 39 -7.54 22.56 2.99
CA ASP A 39 -6.49 21.61 3.31
C ASP A 39 -6.94 20.64 4.44
N ASP A 40 -6.29 19.49 4.54
CA ASP A 40 -6.69 18.45 5.49
C ASP A 40 -6.18 18.83 6.91
N PRO A 41 -7.07 19.00 7.92
CA PRO A 41 -6.72 19.66 9.18
C PRO A 41 -5.62 18.96 9.99
N LEU A 42 -5.47 17.64 9.85
CA LEU A 42 -4.48 16.85 10.57
C LEU A 42 -3.17 16.65 9.79
N VAL A 43 -3.07 17.07 8.52
CA VAL A 43 -1.83 16.90 7.72
C VAL A 43 -0.63 17.57 8.38
N ARG A 44 -0.86 18.67 9.10
CA ARG A 44 0.15 19.38 9.88
C ARG A 44 0.82 18.52 10.97
N TYR A 45 0.24 17.39 11.35
CA TYR A 45 0.80 16.46 12.33
C TYR A 45 1.44 15.23 11.68
N GLN A 46 1.24 15.03 10.38
CA GLN A 46 1.75 13.88 9.63
C GLN A 46 3.19 14.12 9.19
N TRP A 47 4.09 14.07 10.17
CA TRP A 47 5.53 14.18 9.95
C TRP A 47 6.05 13.19 8.90
N HIS A 48 5.42 12.03 8.73
CA HIS A 48 5.83 11.05 7.72
C HIS A 48 5.58 11.49 6.27
N ILE A 49 4.70 12.49 6.03
CA ILE A 49 4.46 13.08 4.71
C ILE A 49 5.40 14.27 4.45
N SER A 50 5.54 15.15 5.44
CA SER A 50 6.44 16.31 5.40
C SER A 50 6.87 16.68 6.82
N ASN A 51 8.17 16.75 7.06
CA ASN A 51 8.75 16.95 8.37
C ASN A 51 9.65 18.19 8.40
N GLN A 52 9.10 19.27 8.93
CA GLN A 52 9.76 20.54 9.15
C GLN A 52 10.13 20.72 10.64
N GLY A 53 10.14 19.64 11.44
CA GLY A 53 10.34 19.70 12.90
C GLY A 53 9.13 20.25 13.66
N GLN A 54 7.94 20.16 13.07
CA GLN A 54 6.70 20.66 13.61
C GLN A 54 6.25 19.94 14.89
N ARG A 55 5.37 20.57 15.67
CA ARG A 55 4.73 19.90 16.81
C ARG A 55 3.76 18.83 16.29
N VAL A 56 3.85 17.63 16.85
CA VAL A 56 2.97 16.49 16.52
C VAL A 56 2.16 16.09 17.75
N ILE A 57 1.12 15.28 17.54
CA ILE A 57 0.38 14.63 18.62
C ILE A 57 1.22 13.45 19.10
N GLY A 58 2.16 13.72 20.00
CA GLY A 58 3.09 12.75 20.57
C GLY A 58 4.15 13.41 21.47
N ASP A 59 4.90 12.59 22.19
CA ASP A 59 5.80 13.07 23.27
C ASP A 59 7.13 13.62 22.77
N ILE A 60 7.48 13.34 21.51
CA ILE A 60 8.79 13.67 20.93
C ILE A 60 8.57 14.44 19.64
N ARG A 61 9.32 15.54 19.48
CA ARG A 61 9.32 16.28 18.22
C ARG A 61 10.08 15.50 17.14
N PRO A 62 9.56 15.46 15.91
CA PRO A 62 10.28 14.89 14.80
C PRO A 62 11.51 15.74 14.46
N VAL A 63 12.54 15.11 13.93
CA VAL A 63 13.75 15.80 13.42
C VAL A 63 13.47 16.21 11.98
N ALA A 64 13.61 17.49 11.64
CA ALA A 64 13.32 17.97 10.29
C ALA A 64 14.08 17.18 9.21
N GLY A 65 13.42 16.92 8.08
CA GLY A 65 13.95 16.14 6.95
C GLY A 65 13.99 14.62 7.17
N VAL A 66 13.43 14.11 8.27
CA VAL A 66 13.29 12.66 8.51
C VAL A 66 11.86 12.24 8.20
N ASP A 67 11.59 12.00 6.92
CA ASP A 67 10.30 11.60 6.37
C ASP A 67 10.49 10.83 5.04
N MET A 68 9.43 10.75 4.22
CA MET A 68 9.44 10.06 2.93
C MET A 68 9.55 11.00 1.71
N ASP A 69 9.70 12.32 1.90
CA ASP A 69 9.68 13.36 0.85
C ASP A 69 8.45 13.24 -0.10
N VAL A 70 7.29 12.85 0.44
CA VAL A 70 6.08 12.54 -0.34
C VAL A 70 5.34 13.81 -0.77
N ASP A 71 5.48 14.89 -0.01
CA ASP A 71 4.88 16.20 -0.32
C ASP A 71 5.35 16.75 -1.68
N VAL A 72 6.61 16.55 -2.05
CA VAL A 72 7.14 16.89 -3.38
C VAL A 72 6.38 16.12 -4.47
N LEU A 73 6.17 14.82 -4.29
CA LEU A 73 5.41 13.99 -5.25
C LEU A 73 3.95 14.44 -5.36
N HIS A 74 3.33 14.80 -4.24
CA HIS A 74 1.96 15.33 -4.22
C HIS A 74 1.85 16.66 -4.98
N SER A 75 2.86 17.53 -4.90
CA SER A 75 2.91 18.80 -5.64
C SER A 75 3.03 18.59 -7.16
N LEU A 76 3.68 17.49 -7.57
CA LEU A 76 3.81 17.07 -8.96
C LEU A 76 2.60 16.29 -9.49
N GLY A 77 1.58 16.07 -8.65
CA GLY A 77 0.39 15.28 -9.02
C GLY A 77 0.60 13.76 -9.00
N ILE A 78 1.72 13.28 -8.45
CA ILE A 78 2.00 11.84 -8.30
C ILE A 78 1.40 11.38 -6.97
N ARG A 79 0.19 10.83 -7.03
CA ARG A 79 -0.67 10.60 -5.84
C ARG A 79 -1.27 9.18 -5.78
N GLY A 80 -0.81 8.27 -6.63
CA GLY A 80 -1.26 6.88 -6.64
C GLY A 80 -2.49 6.59 -7.51
N LYS A 81 -2.92 7.54 -8.36
CA LYS A 81 -4.04 7.34 -9.29
C LYS A 81 -3.87 6.07 -10.13
N GLY A 82 -4.90 5.23 -10.12
CA GLY A 82 -4.94 3.97 -10.87
C GLY A 82 -4.27 2.79 -10.18
N ILE A 83 -3.69 2.98 -8.98
CA ILE A 83 -3.13 1.90 -8.16
C ILE A 83 -4.21 1.37 -7.22
N ARG A 84 -4.31 0.04 -7.10
CA ARG A 84 -5.18 -0.65 -6.15
C ARG A 84 -4.33 -1.31 -5.06
N VAL A 85 -4.64 -1.00 -3.81
CA VAL A 85 -3.94 -1.53 -2.64
C VAL A 85 -4.90 -2.41 -1.83
N GLY A 86 -4.50 -3.65 -1.59
CA GLY A 86 -5.18 -4.59 -0.71
C GLY A 86 -4.57 -4.51 0.69
N VAL A 87 -5.37 -4.11 1.68
CA VAL A 87 -5.00 -4.10 3.09
C VAL A 87 -5.45 -5.45 3.67
N VAL A 88 -4.48 -6.35 3.90
CA VAL A 88 -4.72 -7.65 4.52
C VAL A 88 -4.46 -7.50 6.01
N ASP A 89 -5.50 -7.41 6.83
CA ASP A 89 -5.41 -6.98 8.24
C ASP A 89 -6.65 -7.43 9.06
N ASP A 90 -6.94 -6.76 10.18
CA ASP A 90 -8.09 -7.06 11.07
C ASP A 90 -9.46 -6.55 10.58
N GLY A 91 -9.46 -5.83 9.46
CA GLY A 91 -10.64 -5.29 8.79
C GLY A 91 -10.37 -3.90 8.22
N LEU A 92 -11.40 -3.26 7.68
CA LEU A 92 -11.30 -1.91 7.13
C LEU A 92 -12.67 -1.23 7.18
N GLU A 93 -12.77 -0.10 7.89
CA GLU A 93 -14.00 0.70 7.95
C GLU A 93 -14.28 1.35 6.58
N LEU A 94 -15.15 0.72 5.79
CA LEU A 94 -15.41 1.12 4.42
C LEU A 94 -16.16 2.46 4.34
N GLY A 95 -16.95 2.79 5.39
CA GLY A 95 -17.72 4.03 5.49
C GLY A 95 -16.96 5.20 6.08
N HIS A 96 -15.67 5.06 6.42
CA HIS A 96 -14.91 6.12 7.07
C HIS A 96 -14.86 7.36 6.18
N GLU A 97 -15.17 8.54 6.74
CA GLU A 97 -15.28 9.81 6.01
C GLU A 97 -14.01 10.22 5.24
N ASP A 98 -12.87 9.71 5.69
CA ASP A 98 -11.54 9.96 5.13
C ASP A 98 -11.03 8.83 4.22
N LEU A 99 -11.83 7.78 3.98
CA LEU A 99 -11.47 6.61 3.15
C LEU A 99 -12.52 6.26 2.09
N ALA A 100 -13.81 6.50 2.33
CA ALA A 100 -14.93 5.99 1.55
C ALA A 100 -14.77 6.24 0.03
N ASP A 101 -14.33 7.44 -0.37
CA ASP A 101 -14.14 7.78 -1.79
C ASP A 101 -13.04 6.96 -2.48
N ASN A 102 -12.10 6.42 -1.71
CA ASN A 102 -11.02 5.57 -2.20
C ASN A 102 -11.34 4.07 -2.13
N ILE A 103 -12.43 3.64 -1.50
CA ILE A 103 -12.80 2.20 -1.42
C ILE A 103 -13.20 1.66 -2.80
N ILE A 104 -12.69 0.49 -3.17
CA ILE A 104 -13.11 -0.24 -4.37
C ILE A 104 -14.47 -0.89 -4.08
N PRO A 105 -15.54 -0.55 -4.83
CA PRO A 105 -16.84 -1.18 -4.64
C PRO A 105 -16.74 -2.70 -4.82
N ASN A 106 -17.22 -3.47 -3.84
CA ASN A 106 -17.13 -4.94 -3.80
C ASN A 106 -15.70 -5.48 -3.97
N GLY A 107 -14.68 -4.67 -3.69
CA GLY A 107 -13.26 -5.06 -3.80
C GLY A 107 -12.72 -5.73 -2.54
N SER A 108 -13.47 -5.72 -1.45
CA SER A 108 -13.07 -6.31 -0.17
C SER A 108 -13.68 -7.70 0.00
N TYR A 109 -13.11 -8.49 0.91
CA TYR A 109 -13.65 -9.81 1.25
C TYR A 109 -13.56 -10.09 2.75
N ASN A 110 -14.71 -10.47 3.30
CA ASN A 110 -14.88 -10.86 4.69
C ASN A 110 -14.80 -12.39 4.82
N PHE A 111 -13.77 -12.90 5.48
CA PHE A 111 -13.52 -14.34 5.59
C PHE A 111 -14.47 -15.08 6.54
N GLU A 112 -15.16 -14.35 7.43
CA GLU A 112 -16.14 -14.92 8.35
C GLU A 112 -17.50 -15.08 7.67
N THR A 113 -17.97 -14.03 7.01
CA THR A 113 -19.33 -13.95 6.45
C THR A 113 -19.40 -14.28 4.96
N GLY A 114 -18.25 -14.27 4.25
CA GLY A 114 -18.19 -14.37 2.80
C GLY A 114 -18.72 -13.15 2.05
N SER A 115 -18.98 -12.05 2.76
CA SER A 115 -19.48 -10.79 2.19
C SER A 115 -18.34 -9.87 1.74
N HIS A 116 -18.69 -8.72 1.15
CA HIS A 116 -17.73 -7.67 0.82
C HIS A 116 -17.60 -6.60 1.91
N ASP A 117 -18.36 -6.71 3.00
CA ASP A 117 -18.28 -5.77 4.11
C ASP A 117 -17.28 -6.28 5.14
N VAL A 118 -16.12 -5.63 5.18
CA VAL A 118 -15.01 -5.92 6.10
C VAL A 118 -14.94 -4.89 7.23
N THR A 119 -16.02 -4.13 7.42
CA THR A 119 -16.10 -3.12 8.46
C THR A 119 -16.04 -3.78 9.84
N PRO A 120 -15.03 -3.46 10.67
CA PRO A 120 -14.90 -4.08 11.97
C PRO A 120 -16.04 -3.68 12.90
N ILE A 121 -16.67 -4.67 13.55
CA ILE A 121 -17.76 -4.43 14.51
C ILE A 121 -17.20 -4.07 15.90
N ASP A 122 -15.95 -4.47 16.18
CA ASP A 122 -15.27 -4.26 17.45
C ASP A 122 -14.26 -3.11 17.35
N THR A 123 -14.33 -2.15 18.27
CA THR A 123 -13.40 -1.02 18.36
C THR A 123 -11.94 -1.42 18.59
N PHE A 124 -11.68 -2.63 19.09
CA PHE A 124 -10.31 -3.15 19.21
C PHE A 124 -9.70 -3.56 17.86
N LEU A 125 -10.52 -3.78 16.82
CA LEU A 125 -10.10 -4.14 15.46
C LEU A 125 -9.97 -2.89 14.57
N SER A 126 -9.15 -1.94 15.01
CA SER A 126 -8.95 -0.66 14.31
C SER A 126 -7.68 -0.59 13.47
N HIS A 127 -6.87 -1.66 13.49
CA HIS A 127 -5.52 -1.63 12.96
C HIS A 127 -5.50 -1.48 11.43
N GLY A 128 -6.29 -2.28 10.71
CA GLY A 128 -6.39 -2.22 9.25
C GLY A 128 -6.95 -0.89 8.75
N THR A 129 -7.90 -0.28 9.46
CA THR A 129 -8.38 1.09 9.18
C THR A 129 -7.27 2.12 9.36
N ALA A 130 -6.48 2.04 10.44
CA ALA A 130 -5.35 2.93 10.67
C ALA A 130 -4.27 2.80 9.58
N VAL A 131 -3.95 1.56 9.20
CA VAL A 131 -3.05 1.25 8.08
C VAL A 131 -3.57 1.83 6.76
N ALA A 132 -4.85 1.61 6.45
CA ALA A 132 -5.48 2.11 5.22
C ALA A 132 -5.43 3.64 5.13
N ARG A 133 -5.58 4.36 6.25
CA ARG A 133 -5.47 5.83 6.29
C ARG A 133 -4.06 6.32 5.99
N ILE A 134 -3.02 5.64 6.48
CA ILE A 134 -1.63 5.97 6.13
C ILE A 134 -1.42 5.80 4.61
N VAL A 135 -1.97 4.72 4.05
CA VAL A 135 -1.84 4.43 2.60
C VAL A 135 -2.58 5.46 1.75
N ALA A 136 -3.89 5.61 1.94
CA ALA A 136 -4.75 6.33 1.00
C ALA A 136 -5.94 7.03 1.67
N ALA A 137 -5.74 7.66 2.83
CA ALA A 137 -6.70 8.68 3.26
C ALA A 137 -6.86 9.74 2.15
N VAL A 138 -8.11 10.12 1.89
CA VAL A 138 -8.49 11.01 0.79
C VAL A 138 -7.86 12.38 1.03
N GLY A 139 -7.11 12.89 0.06
CA GLY A 139 -6.43 14.18 0.21
C GLY A 139 -7.27 15.36 -0.27
N TRP A 140 -7.11 16.52 0.37
CA TRP A 140 -7.76 17.80 0.06
C TRP A 140 -9.30 17.72 0.11
N ASN A 141 -9.82 16.98 1.09
CA ASN A 141 -11.26 16.83 1.35
C ASN A 141 -11.72 17.65 2.57
N GLY A 142 -10.79 18.36 3.23
CA GLY A 142 -11.07 19.16 4.42
C GLY A 142 -11.37 18.35 5.69
N ARG A 143 -11.06 17.05 5.68
CA ARG A 143 -11.28 16.11 6.79
C ARG A 143 -9.96 15.45 7.17
N GLY A 144 -9.91 14.93 8.40
CA GLY A 144 -8.83 14.03 8.83
C GLY A 144 -7.42 14.46 8.40
N GLY A 145 -6.69 13.50 7.83
CA GLY A 145 -5.32 13.67 7.33
C GLY A 145 -5.24 13.36 5.84
N ARG A 146 -4.06 12.99 5.36
CA ARG A 146 -3.80 12.65 3.96
C ARG A 146 -2.99 11.36 3.86
N GLY A 147 -3.38 10.48 2.95
CA GLY A 147 -2.60 9.27 2.65
C GLY A 147 -1.30 9.58 1.92
N VAL A 148 -0.36 8.64 1.94
CA VAL A 148 0.84 8.69 1.10
C VAL A 148 0.47 8.68 -0.39
N ALA A 149 -0.55 7.90 -0.75
CA ALA A 149 -1.10 7.78 -2.09
C ALA A 149 -2.61 8.11 -2.06
N PRO A 150 -2.99 9.38 -1.91
CA PRO A 150 -4.37 9.79 -1.62
C PRO A 150 -5.36 9.58 -2.79
N GLU A 151 -4.88 9.19 -3.97
CA GLU A 151 -5.69 8.85 -5.14
C GLU A 151 -5.62 7.34 -5.48
N ALA A 152 -4.95 6.54 -4.65
CA ALA A 152 -5.00 5.09 -4.75
C ALA A 152 -6.34 4.54 -4.26
N ARG A 153 -6.71 3.37 -4.77
CA ARG A 153 -7.95 2.69 -4.39
C ARG A 153 -7.66 1.57 -3.39
N LEU A 154 -8.55 1.37 -2.44
CA LEU A 154 -8.38 0.44 -1.32
C LEU A 154 -9.36 -0.73 -1.39
N ALA A 155 -8.88 -1.91 -1.04
CA ALA A 155 -9.67 -3.10 -0.73
C ALA A 155 -9.19 -3.65 0.62
N GLY A 156 -10.11 -4.14 1.45
CA GLY A 156 -9.78 -4.80 2.72
C GLY A 156 -9.97 -6.31 2.64
N PHE A 157 -9.10 -7.04 3.32
CA PHE A 157 -9.18 -8.48 3.52
C PHE A 157 -8.98 -8.74 5.01
N ASP A 158 -10.04 -9.08 5.72
CA ASP A 158 -10.10 -9.16 7.19
C ASP A 158 -9.51 -10.46 7.77
N PHE A 159 -8.34 -10.82 7.25
CA PHE A 159 -7.58 -12.02 7.62
C PHE A 159 -7.36 -12.15 9.14
N ASP A 160 -7.22 -11.03 9.86
CA ASP A 160 -6.97 -11.00 11.31
C ASP A 160 -8.19 -10.49 12.11
N ALA A 161 -9.40 -10.63 11.56
CA ALA A 161 -10.63 -10.32 12.30
C ALA A 161 -10.79 -11.25 13.51
N ARG A 162 -11.59 -10.81 14.48
CA ARG A 162 -11.80 -11.52 15.77
C ARG A 162 -12.13 -13.01 15.62
N ASP A 163 -13.04 -13.35 14.72
CA ASP A 163 -13.50 -14.73 14.49
C ASP A 163 -12.87 -15.34 13.22
N SER A 164 -11.82 -14.71 12.67
CA SER A 164 -11.05 -15.27 11.56
C SER A 164 -10.23 -16.48 12.00
N SER A 165 -10.20 -17.48 11.12
CA SER A 165 -9.36 -18.67 11.27
C SER A 165 -7.86 -18.41 11.04
N ARG A 166 -7.46 -17.19 10.62
CA ARG A 166 -6.07 -16.75 10.39
C ARG A 166 -5.21 -17.78 9.64
N ASN A 167 -5.77 -18.41 8.61
CA ASN A 167 -5.14 -19.53 7.93
C ASN A 167 -4.45 -19.13 6.60
N LEU A 168 -3.53 -19.97 6.14
CA LEU A 168 -2.81 -19.73 4.88
C LEU A 168 -3.72 -19.70 3.64
N ALA A 169 -4.88 -20.35 3.68
CA ALA A 169 -5.84 -20.32 2.59
C ALA A 169 -6.44 -18.92 2.41
N SER A 170 -6.73 -18.22 3.51
CA SER A 170 -7.23 -16.84 3.52
C SER A 170 -6.16 -15.87 2.99
N VAL A 171 -4.89 -16.08 3.38
CA VAL A 171 -3.77 -15.33 2.79
C VAL A 171 -3.65 -15.57 1.29
N ARG A 172 -3.71 -16.82 0.83
CA ARG A 172 -3.69 -17.15 -0.62
C ARG A 172 -4.86 -16.52 -1.36
N TYR A 173 -6.05 -16.54 -0.75
CA TYR A 173 -7.24 -15.91 -1.30
C TYR A 173 -7.01 -14.42 -1.50
N ALA A 174 -6.65 -13.69 -0.44
CA ALA A 174 -6.36 -12.27 -0.49
C ALA A 174 -5.27 -11.97 -1.53
N TRP A 175 -4.16 -12.72 -1.53
CA TRP A 175 -2.99 -12.50 -2.38
C TRP A 175 -3.17 -12.83 -3.86
N GLY A 176 -4.37 -13.22 -4.31
CA GLY A 176 -4.69 -13.28 -5.72
C GLY A 176 -5.47 -14.51 -6.20
N ASN A 177 -5.71 -15.51 -5.34
CA ASN A 177 -6.61 -16.62 -5.69
C ASN A 177 -8.08 -16.17 -5.68
N GLY A 178 -8.43 -15.27 -4.76
CA GLY A 178 -9.76 -14.68 -4.68
C GLY A 178 -9.98 -13.68 -5.83
N PRO A 179 -11.21 -13.58 -6.37
CA PRO A 179 -11.50 -12.65 -7.46
C PRO A 179 -11.22 -11.19 -7.10
N GLU A 180 -11.44 -10.81 -5.84
CA GLU A 180 -11.19 -9.46 -5.28
C GLU A 180 -9.68 -9.16 -5.23
N GLY A 181 -8.87 -10.14 -4.86
CA GLY A 181 -7.42 -10.02 -4.75
C GLY A 181 -6.68 -10.07 -6.10
N ARG A 182 -7.23 -10.77 -7.10
CA ARG A 182 -6.53 -11.06 -8.37
C ARG A 182 -6.02 -9.83 -9.12
N ASN A 183 -6.74 -8.73 -8.93
CA ASN A 183 -6.53 -7.46 -9.58
C ASN A 183 -5.88 -6.42 -8.66
N ILE A 184 -5.52 -6.74 -7.43
CA ILE A 184 -4.80 -5.78 -6.57
C ILE A 184 -3.36 -5.60 -7.07
N ASP A 185 -2.87 -4.36 -7.04
CA ASP A 185 -1.53 -4.00 -7.50
C ASP A 185 -0.48 -4.19 -6.39
N ILE A 186 -0.85 -3.84 -5.15
CA ILE A 186 0.01 -3.88 -3.97
C ILE A 186 -0.75 -4.48 -2.79
N PHE A 187 -0.16 -5.42 -2.07
CA PHE A 187 -0.68 -5.95 -0.82
C PHE A 187 0.11 -5.46 0.38
N ASN A 188 -0.56 -4.78 1.30
CA ASN A 188 -0.01 -4.45 2.60
C ASN A 188 -0.34 -5.55 3.61
N ASN A 189 0.68 -6.05 4.32
CA ASN A 189 0.54 -7.11 5.30
C ASN A 189 1.18 -6.66 6.63
N SER A 190 0.44 -5.87 7.41
CA SER A 190 0.89 -5.31 8.69
C SER A 190 0.70 -6.23 9.89
N TRP A 191 0.66 -7.54 9.65
CA TRP A 191 0.59 -8.59 10.65
C TRP A 191 1.83 -9.46 10.56
N GLY A 192 2.10 -10.30 11.55
CA GLY A 192 3.22 -11.23 11.55
C GLY A 192 3.13 -12.18 12.74
N GLN A 193 4.00 -13.20 12.74
CA GLN A 193 4.20 -14.05 13.91
C GLN A 193 5.60 -13.75 14.47
N PRO A 194 5.74 -13.57 15.79
CA PRO A 194 7.06 -13.46 16.41
C PRO A 194 7.85 -14.73 16.12
N ALA A 195 9.03 -14.58 15.51
CA ALA A 195 9.94 -15.69 15.27
C ALA A 195 11.35 -15.25 15.63
N SER A 196 12.01 -16.03 16.51
CA SER A 196 13.40 -15.77 16.92
C SER A 196 14.43 -16.15 15.85
N PHE A 197 13.99 -16.73 14.74
CA PHE A 197 14.81 -17.17 13.62
C PHE A 197 13.99 -17.20 12.32
N TYR A 198 14.67 -17.24 11.18
CA TYR A 198 14.02 -17.40 9.88
C TYR A 198 13.40 -18.80 9.77
N LEU A 199 12.09 -18.86 9.59
CA LEU A 199 11.41 -20.11 9.30
C LEU A 199 11.79 -20.60 7.90
N ASP A 200 12.25 -21.85 7.80
CA ASP A 200 12.46 -22.51 6.52
C ASP A 200 11.11 -23.06 6.01
N PHE A 201 10.88 -22.95 4.71
CA PHE A 201 9.66 -23.40 4.06
C PHE A 201 10.00 -24.47 3.01
N PRO A 202 9.23 -25.55 2.88
CA PRO A 202 9.46 -26.54 1.83
C PRO A 202 9.54 -25.89 0.45
N GLN A 203 10.48 -26.33 -0.39
CA GLN A 203 10.72 -25.73 -1.71
C GLN A 203 9.47 -25.74 -2.60
N GLN A 204 8.64 -26.79 -2.49
CA GLN A 204 7.37 -26.89 -3.21
C GLN A 204 6.38 -25.80 -2.78
N GLU A 205 6.35 -25.47 -1.49
CA GLU A 205 5.50 -24.42 -0.96
C GLU A 205 5.97 -23.05 -1.45
N GLN A 206 7.28 -22.77 -1.39
CA GLN A 206 7.87 -21.54 -1.92
C GLN A 206 7.55 -21.35 -3.41
N ALA A 207 7.71 -22.41 -4.21
CA ALA A 207 7.38 -22.40 -5.64
C ALA A 207 5.89 -22.13 -5.89
N SER A 208 5.01 -22.70 -5.07
CA SER A 208 3.56 -22.47 -5.14
C SER A 208 3.18 -21.01 -4.84
N TRP A 209 3.79 -20.39 -3.81
CA TRP A 209 3.59 -18.97 -3.52
C TRP A 209 4.12 -18.09 -4.65
N ALA A 210 5.33 -18.35 -5.15
CA ALA A 210 5.91 -17.58 -6.25
C ALA A 210 5.08 -17.68 -7.53
N ALA A 211 4.51 -18.85 -7.85
CA ALA A 211 3.63 -19.02 -8.99
C ALA A 211 2.34 -18.19 -8.85
N LEU A 212 1.70 -18.24 -7.68
CA LEU A 212 0.53 -17.40 -7.37
C LEU A 212 0.87 -15.91 -7.55
N MET A 213 1.91 -15.44 -6.86
CA MET A 213 2.29 -14.02 -6.86
C MET A 213 2.57 -13.52 -8.29
N ARG A 214 3.29 -14.29 -9.11
CA ARG A 214 3.56 -13.95 -10.52
C ARG A 214 2.31 -13.95 -11.39
N SER A 215 1.31 -14.76 -11.09
CA SER A 215 0.09 -14.87 -11.91
C SER A 215 -0.86 -13.67 -11.76
N THR A 216 -0.71 -12.87 -10.69
CA THR A 216 -1.56 -11.70 -10.43
C THR A 216 -1.33 -10.59 -11.44
N ARG A 217 -2.31 -9.67 -11.55
CA ARG A 217 -2.24 -8.51 -12.46
C ARG A 217 -1.98 -8.90 -13.93
N GLY A 218 -2.60 -10.00 -14.36
CA GLY A 218 -2.43 -10.52 -15.72
C GLY A 218 -1.01 -11.03 -16.02
N GLY A 219 -0.25 -11.45 -15.00
CA GLY A 219 1.11 -11.98 -15.15
C GLY A 219 2.23 -10.98 -14.84
N LEU A 220 1.90 -9.73 -14.48
CA LEU A 220 2.90 -8.73 -14.08
C LEU A 220 3.43 -8.98 -12.66
N GLY A 221 2.63 -9.63 -11.82
CA GLY A 221 2.90 -9.79 -10.40
C GLY A 221 2.59 -8.55 -9.56
N ALA A 222 1.87 -8.76 -8.47
CA ALA A 222 1.62 -7.77 -7.44
C ALA A 222 2.85 -7.58 -6.54
N VAL A 223 2.91 -6.42 -5.89
CA VAL A 223 3.94 -6.13 -4.90
C VAL A 223 3.41 -6.51 -3.51
N TYR A 224 4.16 -7.30 -2.75
CA TYR A 224 3.76 -7.73 -1.41
C TYR A 224 4.68 -7.07 -0.39
N VAL A 225 4.12 -6.18 0.42
CA VAL A 225 4.83 -5.47 1.49
C VAL A 225 4.52 -6.15 2.82
N LYS A 226 5.56 -6.48 3.58
CA LYS A 226 5.47 -7.20 4.84
C LYS A 226 6.29 -6.49 5.91
N ILE A 227 5.77 -6.42 7.13
CA ILE A 227 6.49 -5.84 8.27
C ILE A 227 7.72 -6.68 8.66
N GLY A 228 8.71 -6.02 9.27
CA GLY A 228 9.89 -6.68 9.85
C GLY A 228 9.68 -7.27 11.25
N GLY A 229 8.57 -6.93 11.92
CA GLY A 229 8.28 -7.29 13.32
C GLY A 229 8.64 -6.19 14.32
N ASN A 230 8.10 -6.30 15.54
CA ASN A 230 8.21 -5.28 16.60
C ASN A 230 8.94 -5.78 17.86
N ASP A 231 9.60 -6.95 17.78
CA ASP A 231 10.10 -7.70 18.94
C ASP A 231 11.55 -7.38 19.34
N PHE A 232 12.22 -6.45 18.64
CA PHE A 232 13.58 -6.07 19.01
C PHE A 232 13.59 -5.30 20.34
N LEU A 233 14.15 -5.91 21.38
CA LEU A 233 14.29 -5.29 22.71
C LEU A 233 15.73 -4.86 23.01
N SER A 234 16.71 -5.72 22.75
CA SER A 234 18.14 -5.46 22.96
C SER A 234 19.00 -6.42 22.15
N LEU A 235 20.26 -6.05 21.88
CA LEU A 235 21.24 -6.93 21.26
C LEU A 235 22.32 -7.25 22.30
N GLN A 236 22.12 -8.31 23.08
CA GLN A 236 23.06 -8.68 24.12
C GLN A 236 24.12 -9.66 23.59
N MET A 237 25.39 -9.33 23.80
CA MET A 237 26.52 -10.21 23.52
C MET A 237 27.50 -10.21 24.72
N PRO A 238 28.18 -11.33 25.00
CA PRO A 238 29.22 -11.35 26.01
C PRO A 238 30.39 -10.44 25.59
N ASP A 239 30.89 -9.63 26.53
CA ASP A 239 32.15 -8.92 26.36
C ASP A 239 33.37 -9.86 26.55
N GLN A 240 34.58 -9.29 26.48
CA GLN A 240 35.82 -10.06 26.64
C GLN A 240 35.93 -10.75 28.01
N ASP A 241 35.17 -10.29 29.00
CA ASP A 241 35.12 -10.84 30.36
C ASP A 241 33.92 -11.79 30.56
N GLY A 242 33.16 -12.08 29.50
CA GLY A 242 31.99 -12.96 29.53
C GLY A 242 30.71 -12.31 30.08
N ASN A 243 30.71 -11.01 30.37
CA ASN A 243 29.53 -10.30 30.84
C ASN A 243 28.62 -9.93 29.67
N MET A 244 27.33 -10.23 29.77
CA MET A 244 26.36 -9.84 28.74
C MET A 244 26.23 -8.32 28.71
N ARG A 245 26.61 -7.70 27.58
CA ARG A 245 26.42 -6.27 27.32
C ARG A 245 25.46 -6.08 26.17
N ASP A 246 24.53 -5.15 26.35
CA ASP A 246 23.72 -4.63 25.26
C ASP A 246 24.62 -3.80 24.34
N LEU A 247 24.92 -4.34 23.16
CA LEU A 247 25.69 -3.67 22.13
C LEU A 247 24.91 -2.48 21.55
N CYS A 248 23.59 -2.46 21.71
CA CYS A 248 22.75 -1.31 21.44
C CYS A 248 22.68 -0.39 22.66
N GLY A 249 23.83 0.16 23.06
CA GLY A 249 23.91 1.15 24.13
C GLY A 249 22.98 2.37 23.89
N PRO A 250 22.78 3.26 24.86
CA PRO A 250 21.83 4.39 24.75
C PRO A 250 21.99 5.24 23.48
N ARG A 251 23.22 5.29 22.92
CA ARG A 251 23.53 5.95 21.64
C ARG A 251 23.00 5.22 20.40
N ALA A 252 22.93 3.88 20.39
CA ALA A 252 22.35 3.11 19.27
C ALA A 252 20.82 3.21 19.27
N ARG A 253 20.19 3.14 20.45
CA ARG A 253 18.76 3.47 20.63
C ARG A 253 18.45 4.92 20.26
N GLY A 254 19.44 5.81 20.45
CA GLY A 254 19.40 7.20 20.00
C GLY A 254 19.88 7.45 18.56
N ARG A 255 20.20 6.43 17.73
CA ARG A 255 20.56 6.59 16.30
C ARG A 255 19.44 6.22 15.33
N GLY A 256 18.35 5.61 15.82
CA GLY A 256 17.02 5.79 15.21
C GLY A 256 16.48 7.23 15.41
N ARG A 257 17.12 8.01 16.29
CA ARG A 257 17.07 9.48 16.28
C ARG A 257 18.27 9.98 15.47
N LEU A 258 18.03 10.54 14.29
CA LEU A 258 19.06 11.29 13.58
C LEU A 258 19.55 12.45 14.48
N ARG A 259 20.75 12.31 15.07
CA ARG A 259 21.53 13.42 15.60
C ARG A 259 22.54 13.81 14.54
N THR A 260 22.23 14.85 13.78
CA THR A 260 23.22 15.60 13.00
C THR A 260 23.84 16.68 13.89
N GLY A 261 25.17 16.70 13.97
CA GLY A 261 25.94 17.85 14.45
C GLY A 261 26.54 17.70 15.85
N GLN A 262 27.74 17.11 15.92
CA GLN A 262 28.83 17.73 16.67
C GLN A 262 30.11 17.60 15.83
N SER A 263 30.59 18.75 15.35
CA SER A 263 31.94 18.98 14.89
C SER A 263 32.94 18.46 15.93
N GLY A 264 33.85 17.58 15.50
CA GLY A 264 34.98 17.17 16.33
C GLY A 264 35.90 18.37 16.65
N PRO A 265 36.65 18.32 17.77
CA PRO A 265 37.58 19.38 18.10
C PRO A 265 38.72 19.40 17.09
N THR A 266 38.92 20.56 16.49
CA THR A 266 40.10 20.97 15.74
C THR A 266 41.36 20.64 16.55
N GLN A 267 42.20 19.75 16.03
CA GLN A 267 43.58 19.67 16.49
C GLN A 267 44.29 20.97 16.12
N GLN A 268 44.77 21.72 17.11
CA GLN A 268 45.74 22.78 16.88
C GLN A 268 47.14 22.16 16.74
N PRO A 269 48.01 22.73 15.88
CA PRO A 269 49.35 22.21 15.67
C PRO A 269 50.30 22.72 16.77
N VAL A 270 50.99 21.80 17.42
CA VAL A 270 52.37 21.96 17.92
C VAL A 270 53.11 20.67 17.60
#